data_AF-A0A7V9FV55-F1
#
_entry.id   AF-A0A7V9FV55-F1
#
_cell.length_a   1.000
_cell.length_b   1.000
_cell.length_c   1.000
_cell.angle_alpha   90.00
_cell.angle_beta   90.00
_cell.angle_gamma   90.00
#
_symmetry.space_group_name_H-M   'P 1'
#
loop_
_entity.id
_entity.type
_entity.pdbx_description
1 polymer ?
#
loop_
_entity_poly.entity_id
_entity_poly.type
_entity_poly.pdbx_seq_one_letter_code
_entity_poly.pdbx_strand_id
1 'polypeptide(L)'
;MTEYDPRTATGIPTEPVGSLPRPSKLQAAYSAYDDGEIDKGALEAEQDAAVRDSIERAEATGSPIISDGEQRSSSFATYPITDTLAGTGLADNLAPGGQFFAIFADGHGRQLPRLTGGPLRYKTYAADLLKQSIGYAHVPMKQAVIAPSMIALLYPLKDEVPGYSREQFEEDIVNECERDIRKAFEAGAARVSIDFTEGRLATREDPRNPWTGAGLLPHFIELNNRVFARFSPEERAKIGIHTCPGGDRDSVHSADVPYNNLLPSMFQMNAGYFLIQLASERDKDPVYESIGKHLRDDANGVAQMAYIGVINPGNPRIESAEEVRDALVRASNFIPKERIGATDDCGFSPFSIDEKPNHGSPDYARDVAFQKITNRVQGATMAAEKLGVS
;
A
#
# COMPACT_ATOMS: atom_id res chain seq x y z
N MET A 1 -7.79 -24.80 -1.35
CA MET A 1 -7.19 -24.16 -2.53
C MET A 1 -5.77 -24.65 -2.67
N THR A 2 -5.31 -24.95 -3.88
CA THR A 2 -3.87 -25.15 -4.16
C THR A 2 -3.11 -23.91 -3.69
N GLU A 3 -1.88 -24.10 -3.19
CA GLU A 3 -1.03 -22.98 -2.79
C GLU A 3 -0.84 -22.01 -3.97
N TYR A 4 -1.07 -20.71 -3.74
CA TYR A 4 -0.91 -19.69 -4.78
C TYR A 4 0.57 -19.54 -5.13
N ASP A 5 0.91 -19.85 -6.38
CA ASP A 5 2.20 -19.52 -6.97
C ASP A 5 2.05 -18.28 -7.88
N PRO A 6 2.69 -17.15 -7.53
CA PRO A 6 2.63 -15.92 -8.31
C PRO A 6 3.09 -16.03 -9.76
N ARG A 7 3.89 -17.06 -10.12
CA ARG A 7 4.41 -17.22 -11.49
C ARG A 7 3.48 -17.97 -12.43
N THR A 8 2.69 -18.90 -11.90
CA THR A 8 1.95 -19.89 -12.69
C THR A 8 1.11 -19.30 -13.83
N ALA A 9 0.50 -18.12 -13.64
CA ALA A 9 -0.41 -17.54 -14.62
C ALA A 9 0.27 -16.71 -15.72
N THR A 10 1.35 -16.01 -15.41
CA THR A 10 1.94 -14.96 -16.27
C THR A 10 3.45 -15.12 -16.49
N GLY A 11 4.10 -16.10 -15.85
CA GLY A 11 5.55 -16.35 -15.86
C GLY A 11 6.35 -15.33 -15.03
N ILE A 12 6.07 -14.05 -15.18
CA ILE A 12 6.50 -12.97 -14.29
C ILE A 12 5.35 -12.66 -13.32
N PRO A 13 5.56 -12.74 -11.99
CA PRO A 13 4.55 -12.42 -11.01
C PRO A 13 3.97 -11.02 -11.23
N THR A 14 2.65 -10.87 -11.07
CA THR A 14 2.01 -9.56 -11.20
C THR A 14 0.97 -9.36 -10.10
N GLU A 15 1.09 -8.28 -9.33
CA GLU A 15 0.27 -8.03 -8.15
C GLU A 15 -0.17 -6.56 -8.11
N PRO A 16 -1.45 -6.25 -7.83
CA PRO A 16 -1.86 -4.87 -7.59
C PRO A 16 -1.22 -4.32 -6.32
N VAL A 17 -1.14 -3.00 -6.18
CA VAL A 17 -0.78 -2.40 -4.88
C VAL A 17 -1.93 -2.56 -3.87
N GLY A 18 -3.16 -2.24 -4.25
CA GLY A 18 -4.30 -2.39 -3.34
C GLY A 18 -5.50 -1.56 -3.78
N SER A 19 -5.51 -0.28 -3.43
CA SER A 19 -6.69 0.57 -3.58
C SER A 19 -7.12 0.87 -5.02
N LEU A 20 -8.45 1.03 -5.20
CA LEU A 20 -9.11 1.50 -6.43
C LEU A 20 -9.93 2.77 -6.14
N PRO A 21 -10.17 3.65 -7.14
CA PRO A 21 -11.05 4.80 -6.96
C PRO A 21 -12.42 4.35 -6.49
N ARG A 22 -12.89 4.94 -5.38
CA ARG A 22 -14.26 4.70 -4.88
C ARG A 22 -15.24 5.32 -5.89
N PRO A 23 -16.26 4.59 -6.36
CA PRO A 23 -17.31 5.17 -7.21
C PRO A 23 -17.91 6.41 -6.57
N SER A 24 -18.35 7.38 -7.36
CA SER A 24 -18.91 8.64 -6.84
C SER A 24 -20.03 8.41 -5.82
N LYS A 25 -20.84 7.36 -6.03
CA LYS A 25 -21.91 6.95 -5.11
C LYS A 25 -21.39 6.57 -3.72
N LEU A 26 -20.28 5.84 -3.66
CA LEU A 26 -19.67 5.46 -2.39
C LEU A 26 -18.99 6.66 -1.72
N GLN A 27 -18.35 7.56 -2.48
CA GLN A 27 -17.81 8.79 -1.91
C GLN A 27 -18.91 9.65 -1.26
N ALA A 28 -20.07 9.76 -1.92
CA ALA A 28 -21.23 10.45 -1.36
C ALA A 28 -21.77 9.76 -0.10
N ALA A 29 -21.77 8.43 -0.05
CA ALA A 29 -22.18 7.68 1.14
C ALA A 29 -21.24 7.91 2.33
N TYR A 30 -19.92 7.98 2.11
CA TYR A 30 -18.97 8.36 3.17
C TYR A 30 -19.27 9.76 3.72
N SER A 31 -19.51 10.75 2.83
CA SER A 31 -19.88 12.11 3.26
C SER A 31 -21.19 12.11 4.06
N ALA A 32 -22.23 11.45 3.55
CA ALA A 32 -23.53 11.38 4.22
C ALA A 32 -23.46 10.68 5.58
N TYR A 33 -22.58 9.68 5.73
CA TYR A 33 -22.33 9.02 7.02
C TYR A 33 -21.62 9.96 7.99
N ASP A 34 -20.60 10.69 7.53
CA ASP A 34 -19.91 11.70 8.34
C ASP A 34 -20.83 12.84 8.78
N ASP A 35 -21.80 13.22 7.94
CA ASP A 35 -22.81 14.24 8.24
C ASP A 35 -23.99 13.70 9.08
N GLY A 36 -24.04 12.38 9.34
CA GLY A 36 -25.10 11.73 10.10
C GLY A 36 -26.43 11.58 9.35
N GLU A 37 -26.44 11.74 8.03
CA GLU A 37 -27.61 11.61 7.17
C GLU A 37 -27.97 10.14 6.90
N ILE A 38 -26.98 9.25 6.90
CA ILE A 38 -27.16 7.80 6.81
C ILE A 38 -26.49 7.10 7.99
N ASP A 39 -27.00 5.93 8.35
CA ASP A 39 -26.36 5.09 9.36
C ASP A 39 -25.23 4.23 8.78
N LYS A 40 -24.53 3.52 9.68
CA LYS A 40 -23.42 2.64 9.29
C LYS A 40 -23.87 1.52 8.35
N GLY A 41 -25.07 0.96 8.54
CA GLY A 41 -25.58 -0.13 7.71
C GLY A 41 -25.84 0.32 6.27
N ALA A 42 -26.32 1.55 6.08
CA ALA A 42 -26.47 2.16 4.76
C ALA A 42 -25.12 2.41 4.08
N LEU A 43 -24.10 2.86 4.81
CA LEU A 43 -22.73 2.96 4.29
C LEU A 43 -22.18 1.58 3.89
N GLU A 44 -22.32 0.58 4.75
CA GLU A 44 -21.86 -0.79 4.51
C GLU A 44 -22.53 -1.41 3.27
N ALA A 45 -23.80 -1.09 2.99
CA ALA A 45 -24.47 -1.53 1.77
C ALA A 45 -23.85 -0.93 0.48
N GLU A 46 -23.46 0.34 0.51
CA GLU A 46 -22.76 0.97 -0.63
C GLU A 46 -21.31 0.46 -0.76
N GLN A 47 -20.64 0.17 0.37
CA GLN A 47 -19.34 -0.49 0.37
C GLN A 47 -19.43 -1.90 -0.25
N ASP A 48 -20.43 -2.69 0.12
CA ASP A 48 -20.70 -4.03 -0.44
C ASP A 48 -20.88 -3.98 -1.96
N ALA A 49 -21.66 -3.02 -2.46
CA ALA A 49 -21.88 -2.84 -3.89
C ALA A 49 -20.58 -2.51 -4.63
N ALA A 50 -19.77 -1.59 -4.08
CA ALA A 50 -18.50 -1.20 -4.68
C ALA A 50 -17.45 -2.34 -4.62
N VAL A 51 -17.42 -3.11 -3.54
CA VAL A 51 -16.54 -4.30 -3.41
C VAL A 51 -16.88 -5.34 -4.47
N ARG A 52 -18.17 -5.65 -4.66
CA ARG A 52 -18.60 -6.63 -5.68
C ARG A 52 -18.19 -6.19 -7.08
N ASP A 53 -18.43 -4.92 -7.43
CA ASP A 53 -17.97 -4.33 -8.70
C ASP A 53 -16.44 -4.38 -8.84
N SER A 54 -15.69 -4.05 -7.77
CA SER A 54 -14.22 -4.12 -7.78
C SER A 54 -13.72 -5.51 -8.11
N ILE A 55 -14.27 -6.53 -7.42
CA ILE A 55 -13.83 -7.91 -7.55
C ILE A 55 -14.18 -8.44 -8.95
N GLU A 56 -15.43 -8.28 -9.40
CA GLU A 56 -15.86 -8.73 -10.73
C GLU A 56 -14.99 -8.15 -11.84
N ARG A 57 -14.73 -6.83 -11.79
CA ARG A 57 -13.93 -6.15 -12.79
C ARG A 57 -12.44 -6.48 -12.70
N ALA A 58 -11.91 -6.70 -11.50
CA ALA A 58 -10.52 -7.12 -11.31
C ALA A 58 -10.27 -8.53 -11.85
N GLU A 59 -11.22 -9.45 -11.65
CA GLU A 59 -11.17 -10.79 -12.23
C GLU A 59 -11.24 -10.75 -13.77
N ALA A 60 -12.08 -9.88 -14.32
CA ALA A 60 -12.22 -9.69 -15.76
C ALA A 60 -10.94 -9.18 -16.45
N THR A 61 -9.98 -8.59 -15.71
CA THR A 61 -8.68 -8.21 -16.28
C THR A 61 -7.73 -9.41 -16.48
N GLY A 62 -8.10 -10.59 -15.99
CA GLY A 62 -7.24 -11.77 -15.96
C GLY A 62 -6.14 -11.71 -14.89
N SER A 63 -6.26 -10.83 -13.89
CA SER A 63 -5.25 -10.73 -12.83
C SER A 63 -5.22 -12.02 -12.00
N PRO A 64 -4.03 -12.63 -11.76
CA PRO A 64 -3.93 -13.89 -11.02
C PRO A 64 -4.17 -13.72 -9.51
N ILE A 65 -4.11 -12.48 -9.02
CA ILE A 65 -4.38 -12.11 -7.64
C ILE A 65 -4.95 -10.69 -7.61
N ILE A 66 -6.00 -10.49 -6.84
CA ILE A 66 -6.74 -9.22 -6.78
C ILE A 66 -6.76 -8.64 -5.36
N SER A 67 -7.23 -7.41 -5.22
CA SER A 67 -7.69 -6.83 -3.96
C SER A 67 -9.18 -6.51 -4.11
N ASP A 68 -9.86 -6.18 -3.02
CA ASP A 68 -11.21 -5.61 -3.09
C ASP A 68 -11.21 -4.12 -3.48
N GLY A 69 -10.05 -3.56 -3.82
CA GLY A 69 -9.85 -2.15 -4.07
C GLY A 69 -9.93 -1.28 -2.81
N GLU A 70 -9.87 -1.86 -1.62
CA GLU A 70 -9.98 -1.20 -0.30
C GLU A 70 -11.29 -0.42 -0.11
N GLN A 71 -12.36 -0.76 -0.83
CA GLN A 71 -13.58 0.07 -0.87
C GLN A 71 -14.24 0.27 0.51
N ARG A 72 -13.99 -0.65 1.46
CA ARG A 72 -14.45 -0.56 2.86
C ARG A 72 -13.57 0.30 3.76
N SER A 73 -12.33 0.57 3.36
CA SER A 73 -11.41 1.42 4.09
C SER A 73 -11.58 2.86 3.64
N SER A 74 -11.77 3.76 4.61
CA SER A 74 -11.80 5.20 4.31
C SER A 74 -10.40 5.78 4.04
N SER A 75 -9.36 5.15 4.60
CA SER A 75 -7.98 5.60 4.49
C SER A 75 -7.05 4.42 4.72
N PHE A 76 -6.09 4.22 3.82
CA PHE A 76 -5.06 3.18 3.98
C PHE A 76 -4.29 3.32 5.31
N ALA A 77 -4.10 4.56 5.78
CA ALA A 77 -3.28 4.86 6.95
C ALA A 77 -4.07 4.84 8.28
N THR A 78 -5.37 5.14 8.24
CA THR A 78 -6.15 5.40 9.47
C THR A 78 -7.30 4.43 9.70
N TYR A 79 -7.52 3.43 8.83
CA TYR A 79 -8.49 2.38 9.09
C TYR A 79 -8.35 1.74 10.49
N PRO A 80 -7.15 1.58 11.10
CA PRO A 80 -7.09 0.92 12.39
C PRO A 80 -7.65 1.74 13.54
N ILE A 81 -7.85 3.04 13.35
CA ILE A 81 -8.08 3.99 14.45
C ILE A 81 -9.30 4.90 14.24
N THR A 82 -9.95 4.88 13.07
CA THR A 82 -11.15 5.68 12.79
C THR A 82 -11.97 4.99 11.71
N ASP A 83 -13.29 5.21 11.72
CA ASP A 83 -14.19 4.65 10.70
C ASP A 83 -14.06 5.44 9.39
N THR A 84 -13.86 6.75 9.49
CA THR A 84 -13.70 7.63 8.32
C THR A 84 -12.50 8.57 8.42
N LEU A 85 -12.09 9.08 7.26
CA LEU A 85 -11.05 10.09 7.09
C LEU A 85 -11.40 11.43 7.76
N ALA A 86 -12.69 11.73 7.94
CA ALA A 86 -13.15 12.92 8.69
C ALA A 86 -12.97 12.77 10.21
N GLY A 87 -12.64 11.57 10.70
CA GLY A 87 -12.43 11.28 12.12
C GLY A 87 -13.64 10.66 12.83
N THR A 88 -14.71 10.33 12.10
CA THR A 88 -15.86 9.62 12.67
C THR A 88 -15.43 8.28 13.23
N GLY A 89 -15.82 7.99 14.47
CA GLY A 89 -15.47 6.74 15.13
C GLY A 89 -14.01 6.64 15.54
N LEU A 90 -13.35 7.77 15.83
CA LEU A 90 -11.99 7.81 16.40
C LEU A 90 -11.87 6.87 17.60
N ALA A 91 -10.82 6.05 17.61
CA ALA A 91 -10.52 5.13 18.70
C ALA A 91 -10.17 5.86 20.01
N ASP A 92 -10.34 5.15 21.12
CA ASP A 92 -10.01 5.67 22.45
C ASP A 92 -8.55 6.12 22.55
N ASN A 93 -8.28 7.05 23.47
CA ASN A 93 -6.96 7.62 23.72
C ASN A 93 -6.35 8.38 22.52
N LEU A 94 -7.14 8.74 21.52
CA LEU A 94 -6.73 9.60 20.42
C LEU A 94 -7.50 10.93 20.44
N ALA A 95 -6.83 12.00 20.02
CA ALA A 95 -7.45 13.31 19.85
C ALA A 95 -6.99 13.98 18.55
N PRO A 96 -7.80 14.89 17.95
CA PRO A 96 -7.39 15.66 16.78
C PRO A 96 -6.13 16.49 17.03
N GLY A 97 -5.41 16.86 15.95
CA GLY A 97 -4.24 17.75 16.02
C GLY A 97 -2.93 17.03 16.30
N GLY A 98 -2.72 15.87 15.66
CA GLY A 98 -1.43 15.19 15.62
C GLY A 98 -0.55 15.67 14.47
N GLN A 99 0.33 14.80 13.99
CA GLN A 99 1.30 15.16 12.95
C GLN A 99 0.67 15.04 11.57
N PHE A 100 1.09 15.90 10.63
CA PHE A 100 0.84 15.65 9.21
C PHE A 100 1.70 14.47 8.78
N PHE A 101 1.08 13.34 8.42
CA PHE A 101 1.87 12.24 7.84
C PHE A 101 2.23 12.52 6.38
N ALA A 102 1.50 13.43 5.72
CA ALA A 102 1.82 13.89 4.38
C ALA A 102 1.43 15.35 4.17
N ILE A 103 2.29 16.08 3.46
CA ILE A 103 1.98 17.36 2.81
C ILE A 103 2.33 17.18 1.34
N PHE A 104 1.32 17.29 0.48
CA PHE A 104 1.40 17.04 -0.95
C PHE A 104 1.90 18.25 -1.73
N ALA A 105 2.30 18.04 -2.98
CA ALA A 105 2.93 19.06 -3.82
C ALA A 105 2.03 20.28 -4.12
N ASP A 106 0.72 20.08 -4.14
CA ASP A 106 -0.33 21.11 -4.28
C ASP A 106 -0.70 21.78 -2.94
N GLY A 107 -0.03 21.41 -1.84
CA GLY A 107 -0.09 22.10 -0.55
C GLY A 107 -1.15 21.58 0.42
N HIS A 108 -2.05 20.70 0.01
CA HIS A 108 -2.94 20.02 0.94
C HIS A 108 -2.17 19.02 1.80
N GLY A 109 -2.74 18.64 2.95
CA GLY A 109 -2.09 17.72 3.89
C GLY A 109 -3.07 16.73 4.49
N ARG A 110 -2.52 15.59 4.93
CA ARG A 110 -3.25 14.58 5.69
C ARG A 110 -2.63 14.45 7.08
N GLN A 111 -3.48 14.56 8.09
CA GLN A 111 -3.09 14.64 9.48
C GLN A 111 -3.55 13.40 10.24
N LEU A 112 -2.65 12.82 11.01
CA LEU A 112 -3.01 11.80 11.99
C LEU A 112 -3.56 12.46 13.26
N PRO A 113 -4.43 11.77 14.01
CA PRO A 113 -4.70 12.17 15.40
C PRO A 113 -3.42 12.03 16.24
N ARG A 114 -3.41 12.64 17.43
CA ARG A 114 -2.35 12.44 18.44
C ARG A 114 -2.79 11.45 19.50
N LEU A 115 -1.84 10.68 20.00
CA LEU A 115 -1.99 9.84 21.18
C LEU A 115 -2.11 10.70 22.45
N THR A 116 -3.05 10.36 23.31
CA THR A 116 -3.34 11.05 24.59
C THR A 116 -3.28 10.14 25.81
N GLY A 117 -3.21 8.83 25.60
CA GLY A 117 -3.11 7.80 26.65
C GLY A 117 -2.83 6.44 26.05
N GLY A 118 -2.75 5.41 26.90
CA GLY A 118 -2.58 4.03 26.49
C GLY A 118 -3.49 3.05 27.22
N PRO A 119 -3.46 1.76 26.82
CA PRO A 119 -2.73 1.23 25.68
C PRO A 119 -3.42 1.55 24.33
N LEU A 120 -2.65 1.61 23.25
CA LEU A 120 -3.18 1.61 21.88
C LEU A 120 -3.65 0.19 21.51
N ARG A 121 -4.84 0.11 20.93
CA ARG A 121 -5.39 -1.09 20.30
C ARG A 121 -6.01 -0.69 18.97
N TYR A 122 -5.87 -1.53 17.94
CA TYR A 122 -6.60 -1.30 16.70
C TYR A 122 -8.09 -1.51 16.95
N LYS A 123 -8.89 -0.53 16.55
CA LYS A 123 -10.35 -0.61 16.52
C LYS A 123 -10.81 -1.51 15.38
N THR A 124 -10.14 -1.45 14.23
CA THR A 124 -10.46 -2.21 13.02
C THR A 124 -9.18 -2.84 12.49
N TYR A 125 -9.24 -4.12 12.10
CA TYR A 125 -8.15 -4.77 11.37
C TYR A 125 -8.48 -4.80 9.88
N ALA A 126 -7.48 -4.70 9.01
CA ALA A 126 -7.68 -4.88 7.57
C ALA A 126 -8.28 -6.26 7.28
N ALA A 127 -7.91 -7.26 8.08
CA ALA A 127 -8.49 -8.58 8.04
C ALA A 127 -10.02 -8.63 8.29
N ASP A 128 -10.57 -7.71 9.10
CA ASP A 128 -12.01 -7.67 9.36
C ASP A 128 -12.79 -7.18 8.12
N LEU A 129 -12.15 -6.34 7.31
CA LEU A 129 -12.68 -5.88 6.02
C LEU A 129 -12.53 -6.99 4.97
N LEU A 130 -11.37 -7.66 4.92
CA LEU A 130 -11.12 -8.79 4.03
C LEU A 130 -12.15 -9.91 4.21
N LYS A 131 -12.47 -10.28 5.45
CA LYS A 131 -13.46 -11.35 5.75
C LYS A 131 -14.82 -11.08 5.12
N GLN A 132 -15.19 -9.82 4.95
CA GLN A 132 -16.45 -9.42 4.30
C GLN A 132 -16.36 -9.43 2.78
N SER A 133 -15.17 -9.28 2.21
CA SER A 133 -14.94 -9.18 0.77
C SER A 133 -14.55 -10.52 0.12
N ILE A 134 -13.80 -11.38 0.83
CA ILE A 134 -13.13 -12.54 0.23
C ILE A 134 -14.08 -13.60 -0.33
N GLY A 135 -15.29 -13.70 0.22
CA GLY A 135 -16.32 -14.62 -0.28
C GLY A 135 -16.87 -14.28 -1.66
N TYR A 136 -16.58 -13.08 -2.18
CA TYR A 136 -16.99 -12.66 -3.53
C TYR A 136 -15.96 -13.03 -4.61
N ALA A 137 -14.72 -13.36 -4.23
CA ALA A 137 -13.64 -13.64 -5.15
C ALA A 137 -13.57 -15.14 -5.52
N HIS A 138 -13.22 -15.40 -6.78
CA HIS A 138 -12.94 -16.70 -7.38
C HIS A 138 -11.44 -16.89 -7.68
N VAL A 139 -10.64 -15.83 -7.59
CA VAL A 139 -9.17 -15.86 -7.64
C VAL A 139 -8.56 -15.47 -6.28
N PRO A 140 -7.28 -15.80 -6.01
CA PRO A 140 -6.59 -15.38 -4.79
C PRO A 140 -6.70 -13.88 -4.52
N MET A 141 -6.79 -13.51 -3.23
CA MET A 141 -6.78 -12.12 -2.80
C MET A 141 -5.49 -11.76 -2.05
N LYS A 142 -5.02 -10.53 -2.28
CA LYS A 142 -3.98 -9.86 -1.51
C LYS A 142 -4.62 -8.83 -0.58
N GLN A 143 -4.09 -8.71 0.64
CA GLN A 143 -4.48 -7.66 1.59
C GLN A 143 -3.35 -6.68 1.84
N ALA A 144 -3.63 -5.37 1.75
CA ALA A 144 -2.71 -4.35 2.23
C ALA A 144 -2.99 -4.06 3.72
N VAL A 145 -1.94 -3.85 4.50
CA VAL A 145 -2.00 -3.38 5.89
C VAL A 145 -1.10 -2.16 6.03
N ILE A 146 -1.39 -1.29 7.00
CA ILE A 146 -0.56 -0.11 7.23
C ILE A 146 0.74 -0.46 7.96
N ALA A 147 1.85 0.19 7.60
CA ALA A 147 3.10 0.03 8.33
C ALA A 147 2.98 0.49 9.79
N PRO A 148 3.57 -0.26 10.75
CA PRO A 148 3.64 0.18 12.14
C PRO A 148 4.38 1.52 12.26
N SER A 149 5.37 1.79 11.39
CA SER A 149 6.10 3.05 11.35
C SER A 149 5.23 4.27 11.01
N MET A 150 4.20 4.12 10.17
CA MET A 150 3.23 5.19 9.93
C MET A 150 2.40 5.44 11.19
N ILE A 151 1.94 4.37 11.85
CA ILE A 151 1.17 4.46 13.10
C ILE A 151 2.05 5.03 14.23
N ALA A 152 3.37 4.85 14.18
CA ALA A 152 4.29 5.42 15.15
C ALA A 152 4.21 6.96 15.22
N LEU A 153 3.79 7.61 14.13
CA LEU A 153 3.57 9.05 14.07
C LEU A 153 2.35 9.54 14.88
N LEU A 154 1.54 8.65 15.46
CA LEU A 154 0.51 9.02 16.45
C LEU A 154 1.14 9.53 17.75
N TYR A 155 2.30 8.99 18.13
CA TYR A 155 2.99 9.39 19.35
C TYR A 155 3.63 10.78 19.14
N PRO A 156 3.39 11.76 20.03
CA PRO A 156 3.98 13.10 19.90
C PRO A 156 5.49 13.08 19.68
N LEU A 157 5.99 13.90 18.76
CA LEU A 157 7.42 13.87 18.39
C LEU A 157 8.35 14.25 19.55
N LYS A 158 7.92 15.18 20.41
CA LYS A 158 8.74 15.75 21.49
C LYS A 158 8.17 15.54 22.88
N ASP A 159 6.88 15.28 22.99
CA ASP A 159 6.17 15.19 24.27
C ASP A 159 6.05 13.72 24.70
N GLU A 160 6.01 13.51 26.01
CA GLU A 160 5.66 12.22 26.59
C GLU A 160 4.14 12.04 26.67
N VAL A 161 3.68 10.78 26.65
CA VAL A 161 2.29 10.45 26.95
C VAL A 161 2.24 9.92 28.39
N PRO A 162 1.56 10.61 29.32
CA PRO A 162 1.52 10.20 30.73
C PRO A 162 1.06 8.75 30.91
N GLY A 163 1.88 7.95 31.60
CA GLY A 163 1.57 6.55 31.90
C GLY A 163 1.71 5.59 30.71
N TYR A 164 2.19 6.03 29.55
CA TYR A 164 2.34 5.20 28.36
C TYR A 164 3.60 5.58 27.60
N SER A 165 4.70 4.87 27.88
CA SER A 165 6.01 5.18 27.28
C SER A 165 6.04 4.89 25.79
N ARG A 166 6.98 5.50 25.09
CA ARG A 166 7.19 5.26 23.66
C ARG A 166 7.53 3.80 23.37
N GLU A 167 8.35 3.17 24.20
CA GLU A 167 8.72 1.76 24.07
C GLU A 167 7.50 0.83 24.21
N GLN A 168 6.64 1.11 25.20
CA GLN A 168 5.41 0.34 25.40
C GLN A 168 4.43 0.53 24.23
N PHE A 169 4.30 1.76 23.73
CA PHE A 169 3.50 2.06 22.54
C PHE A 169 4.03 1.36 21.29
N GLU A 170 5.35 1.38 21.07
CA GLU A 170 5.99 0.71 19.95
C GLU A 170 5.80 -0.81 19.99
N GLU A 171 5.86 -1.42 21.18
CA GLU A 171 5.54 -2.84 21.32
C GLU A 171 4.06 -3.13 21.01
N ASP A 172 3.14 -2.24 21.43
CA ASP A 172 1.73 -2.38 21.10
C ASP A 172 1.46 -2.26 19.60
N ILE A 173 2.04 -1.29 18.87
CA ILE A 173 1.85 -1.20 17.40
C ILE A 173 2.44 -2.41 16.65
N VAL A 174 3.55 -2.98 17.13
CA VAL A 174 4.15 -4.20 16.55
C VAL A 174 3.21 -5.38 16.77
N ASN A 175 2.65 -5.53 17.98
CA ASN A 175 1.69 -6.58 18.31
C ASN A 175 0.38 -6.46 17.51
N GLU A 176 -0.12 -5.24 17.33
CA GLU A 176 -1.35 -4.98 16.56
C GLU A 176 -1.13 -5.22 15.06
N CYS A 177 0.01 -4.82 14.51
CA CYS A 177 0.38 -5.09 13.11
C CYS A 177 0.58 -6.60 12.85
N GLU A 178 1.29 -7.32 13.73
CA GLU A 178 1.40 -8.78 13.66
C GLU A 178 0.02 -9.43 13.64
N ARG A 179 -0.87 -9.01 14.55
CA ARG A 179 -2.23 -9.54 14.65
C ARG A 179 -3.03 -9.29 13.37
N ASP A 180 -2.92 -8.11 12.76
CA ASP A 180 -3.61 -7.80 11.50
C ASP A 180 -3.15 -8.73 10.37
N ILE A 181 -1.83 -8.88 10.19
CA ILE A 181 -1.24 -9.74 9.17
C ILE A 181 -1.67 -11.20 9.37
N ARG A 182 -1.58 -11.72 10.60
CA ARG A 182 -2.00 -13.10 10.90
C ARG A 182 -3.48 -13.32 10.61
N LYS A 183 -4.34 -12.41 11.07
CA LYS A 183 -5.78 -12.47 10.80
C LYS A 183 -6.09 -12.39 9.30
N ALA A 184 -5.30 -11.65 8.51
CA ALA A 184 -5.48 -11.59 7.07
C ALA A 184 -5.19 -12.94 6.41
N PHE A 185 -4.12 -13.63 6.82
CA PHE A 185 -3.85 -15.01 6.36
C PHE A 185 -4.92 -16.00 6.84
N GLU A 186 -5.38 -15.90 8.09
CA GLU A 186 -6.48 -16.72 8.61
C GLU A 186 -7.79 -16.50 7.83
N ALA A 187 -8.04 -15.28 7.36
CA ALA A 187 -9.19 -14.94 6.53
C ALA A 187 -9.06 -15.48 5.10
N GLY A 188 -7.88 -15.91 4.68
CA GLY A 188 -7.62 -16.50 3.37
C GLY A 188 -6.82 -15.63 2.40
N ALA A 189 -6.21 -14.52 2.85
CA ALA A 189 -5.29 -13.76 2.01
C ALA A 189 -4.15 -14.68 1.53
N ALA A 190 -3.87 -14.68 0.22
CA ALA A 190 -2.72 -15.40 -0.33
C ALA A 190 -1.40 -14.66 -0.06
N ARG A 191 -1.48 -13.32 0.03
CA ARG A 191 -0.34 -12.40 0.13
C ARG A 191 -0.75 -11.20 0.99
N VAL A 192 0.20 -10.63 1.73
CA VAL A 192 0.00 -9.40 2.49
C VAL A 192 1.10 -8.40 2.14
N SER A 193 0.76 -7.14 1.89
CA SER A 193 1.74 -6.05 1.76
C SER A 193 1.57 -5.03 2.89
N ILE A 194 2.69 -4.57 3.43
CA ILE A 194 2.76 -3.49 4.41
C ILE A 194 3.05 -2.18 3.66
N ASP A 195 2.17 -1.20 3.76
CA ASP A 195 2.29 0.08 3.06
C ASP A 195 3.22 1.04 3.83
N PHE A 196 4.40 1.29 3.26
CA PHE A 196 5.50 2.08 3.82
C PHE A 196 5.77 3.35 3.01
N THR A 197 4.75 4.19 2.86
CA THR A 197 4.82 5.41 2.02
C THR A 197 5.64 6.52 2.68
N GLU A 198 5.70 6.54 4.01
CA GLU A 198 6.47 7.49 4.81
C GLU A 198 7.99 7.29 4.67
N GLY A 199 8.45 6.12 4.21
CA GLY A 199 9.87 5.81 4.07
C GLY A 199 10.62 6.78 3.16
N ARG A 200 10.10 7.05 1.95
CA ARG A 200 10.72 7.99 1.00
C ARG A 200 10.61 9.43 1.51
N LEU A 201 9.50 9.76 2.17
CA LEU A 201 9.25 11.08 2.73
C LEU A 201 10.16 11.39 3.93
N ALA A 202 10.57 10.39 4.70
CA ALA A 202 11.49 10.52 5.84
C ALA A 202 12.88 11.03 5.46
N THR A 203 13.22 11.10 4.17
CA THR A 203 14.51 11.60 3.66
C THR A 203 14.41 13.00 3.03
N ARG A 204 13.31 13.74 3.23
CA ARG A 204 13.05 15.05 2.60
C ARG A 204 13.52 16.26 3.43
N GLU A 205 13.58 16.14 4.75
CA GLU A 205 13.85 17.26 5.68
C GLU A 205 12.96 18.51 5.42
N ASP A 206 11.64 18.36 5.48
CA ASP A 206 10.68 19.46 5.30
C ASP A 206 10.35 20.14 6.65
N PRO A 207 10.69 21.41 6.87
CA PRO A 207 10.42 22.11 8.13
C PRO A 207 8.93 22.29 8.42
N ARG A 208 8.06 22.23 7.41
CA ARG A 208 6.59 22.24 7.58
C ARG A 208 6.07 20.91 8.14
N ASN A 209 6.87 19.85 7.99
CA ASN A 209 6.55 18.51 8.46
C ASN A 209 7.69 17.95 9.34
N PRO A 210 7.78 18.39 10.63
CA PRO A 210 9.00 18.25 11.43
C PRO A 210 9.57 16.84 11.58
N TRP A 211 8.73 15.80 11.57
CA TRP A 211 9.22 14.41 11.70
C TRP A 211 10.09 13.98 10.51
N THR A 212 9.92 14.59 9.33
CA THR A 212 10.73 14.31 8.13
C THR A 212 12.19 14.78 8.27
N GLY A 213 12.48 15.66 9.22
CA GLY A 213 13.83 16.10 9.58
C GLY A 213 14.38 15.46 10.86
N ALA A 214 13.63 14.55 11.48
CA ALA A 214 14.02 13.92 12.74
C ALA A 214 14.89 12.66 12.56
N GLY A 215 15.27 12.33 11.32
CA GLY A 215 16.12 11.17 11.03
C GLY A 215 15.46 9.83 11.36
N LEU A 216 14.14 9.72 11.17
CA LEU A 216 13.35 8.55 11.61
C LEU A 216 13.50 7.31 10.72
N LEU A 217 14.10 7.41 9.52
CA LEU A 217 14.17 6.28 8.60
C LEU A 217 14.78 5.01 9.25
N PRO A 218 15.95 5.03 9.92
CA PRO A 218 16.49 3.84 10.58
C PRO A 218 15.54 3.23 11.61
N HIS A 219 14.83 4.07 12.37
CA HIS A 219 13.85 3.62 13.35
C HIS A 219 12.61 3.01 12.68
N PHE A 220 12.15 3.56 11.56
CA PHE A 220 11.06 2.97 10.79
C PHE A 220 11.43 1.59 10.20
N ILE A 221 12.66 1.44 9.68
CA ILE A 221 13.16 0.14 9.23
C ILE A 221 13.17 -0.87 10.40
N GLU A 222 13.60 -0.43 11.59
CA GLU A 222 13.64 -1.25 12.80
C GLU A 222 12.25 -1.73 13.24
N LEU A 223 11.25 -0.83 13.29
CA LEU A 223 9.87 -1.20 13.65
C LEU A 223 9.26 -2.22 12.69
N ASN A 224 9.44 -2.03 11.39
CA ASN A 224 8.98 -3.01 10.40
C ASN A 224 9.70 -4.36 10.56
N ASN A 225 11.01 -4.35 10.84
CA ASN A 225 11.77 -5.58 11.09
C ASN A 225 11.36 -6.29 12.38
N ARG A 226 10.93 -5.57 13.43
CA ARG A 226 10.33 -6.17 14.63
C ARG A 226 9.06 -6.95 14.31
N VAL A 227 8.24 -6.46 13.37
CA VAL A 227 7.08 -7.22 12.85
C VAL A 227 7.54 -8.43 12.05
N PHE A 228 8.45 -8.27 11.08
CA PHE A 228 8.97 -9.39 10.28
C PHE A 228 9.59 -10.50 11.15
N ALA A 229 10.26 -10.16 12.24
CA ALA A 229 10.86 -11.13 13.15
C ALA A 229 9.83 -12.09 13.81
N ARG A 230 8.53 -11.77 13.76
CA ARG A 230 7.45 -12.62 14.27
C ARG A 230 7.02 -13.72 13.28
N PHE A 231 7.50 -13.66 12.04
CA PHE A 231 7.09 -14.57 10.97
C PHE A 231 8.27 -15.45 10.51
N SER A 232 7.97 -16.73 10.32
CA SER A 232 8.90 -17.70 9.72
C SER A 232 9.33 -17.26 8.30
N PRO A 233 10.46 -17.76 7.78
CA PRO A 233 10.83 -17.52 6.38
C PRO A 233 9.73 -17.86 5.37
N GLU A 234 9.01 -18.95 5.60
CA GLU A 234 7.91 -19.41 4.74
C GLU A 234 6.72 -18.44 4.74
N GLU A 235 6.37 -17.87 5.91
CA GLU A 235 5.36 -16.82 6.01
C GLU A 235 5.86 -15.51 5.39
N ARG A 236 7.12 -15.10 5.66
CA ARG A 236 7.70 -13.86 5.13
C ARG A 236 7.82 -13.84 3.62
N ALA A 237 7.99 -14.99 2.98
CA ALA A 237 7.91 -15.09 1.53
C ALA A 237 6.57 -14.58 0.96
N LYS A 238 5.50 -14.55 1.79
CA LYS A 238 4.15 -14.08 1.46
C LYS A 238 3.85 -12.67 1.99
N ILE A 239 4.81 -12.01 2.66
CA ILE A 239 4.66 -10.66 3.23
C ILE A 239 5.63 -9.70 2.55
N GLY A 240 5.12 -8.58 2.04
CA GLY A 240 5.89 -7.60 1.29
C GLY A 240 5.81 -6.19 1.85
N ILE A 241 6.58 -5.29 1.26
CA ILE A 241 6.55 -3.85 1.53
C ILE A 241 6.17 -3.11 0.26
N HIS A 242 5.23 -2.18 0.35
CA HIS A 242 4.96 -1.23 -0.72
C HIS A 242 5.62 0.12 -0.41
N THR A 243 6.29 0.72 -1.40
CA THR A 243 6.81 2.09 -1.31
C THR A 243 6.46 2.89 -2.56
N CYS A 244 6.06 4.13 -2.36
CA CYS A 244 5.65 5.08 -3.39
C CYS A 244 5.82 6.52 -2.88
N PRO A 245 5.55 7.55 -3.69
CA PRO A 245 5.64 8.93 -3.27
C PRO A 245 4.38 9.44 -2.56
N GLY A 246 3.45 8.54 -2.21
CA GLY A 246 2.11 8.77 -1.64
C GLY A 246 1.19 9.55 -2.58
N GLY A 247 0.06 8.98 -2.96
CA GLY A 247 -0.88 9.60 -3.89
C GLY A 247 -2.14 10.12 -3.21
N ASP A 248 -2.60 11.32 -3.55
CA ASP A 248 -3.92 11.84 -3.16
C ASP A 248 -4.34 12.96 -4.10
N ARG A 249 -5.57 12.94 -4.62
CA ARG A 249 -6.07 13.93 -5.58
C ARG A 249 -5.13 14.14 -6.77
N ASP A 250 -4.57 13.05 -7.27
CA ASP A 250 -3.54 13.00 -8.33
C ASP A 250 -2.27 13.85 -8.05
N SER A 251 -2.04 14.20 -6.77
CA SER A 251 -0.85 14.85 -6.24
C SER A 251 0.01 13.86 -5.46
N VAL A 252 1.28 14.21 -5.24
CA VAL A 252 2.26 13.36 -4.55
C VAL A 252 3.04 14.12 -3.49
N HIS A 253 3.51 13.42 -2.45
CA HIS A 253 4.27 14.04 -1.36
C HIS A 253 5.79 13.88 -1.47
N SER A 254 6.34 12.91 -2.21
CA SER A 254 7.81 12.73 -2.22
C SER A 254 8.39 12.23 -3.54
N ALA A 255 7.73 12.49 -4.67
CA ALA A 255 8.26 12.10 -5.99
C ALA A 255 9.52 12.89 -6.39
N ASP A 256 9.75 14.04 -5.76
CA ASP A 256 10.96 14.88 -5.90
C ASP A 256 12.17 14.34 -5.13
N VAL A 257 11.95 13.45 -4.16
CA VAL A 257 13.00 12.90 -3.30
C VAL A 257 13.68 11.71 -3.99
N PRO A 258 15.01 11.66 -4.19
CA PRO A 258 15.66 10.53 -4.88
C PRO A 258 15.44 9.18 -4.19
N TYR A 259 15.04 8.15 -4.95
CA TYR A 259 14.86 6.78 -4.41
C TYR A 259 16.11 6.22 -3.73
N ASN A 260 17.29 6.60 -4.22
CA ASN A 260 18.56 6.12 -3.68
C ASN A 260 18.85 6.60 -2.24
N ASN A 261 18.06 7.54 -1.73
CA ASN A 261 18.10 7.92 -0.31
C ASN A 261 17.38 6.87 0.57
N LEU A 262 16.43 6.12 0.02
CA LEU A 262 15.63 5.11 0.72
C LEU A 262 16.11 3.68 0.46
N LEU A 263 16.29 3.31 -0.81
CA LEU A 263 16.45 1.90 -1.24
C LEU A 263 17.52 1.12 -0.45
N PRO A 264 18.74 1.64 -0.22
CA PRO A 264 19.76 0.90 0.52
C PRO A 264 19.34 0.51 1.94
N SER A 265 18.59 1.37 2.63
CA SER A 265 18.06 1.10 3.97
C SER A 265 16.80 0.23 3.90
N MET A 266 15.90 0.47 2.94
CA MET A 266 14.67 -0.31 2.78
C MET A 266 14.95 -1.79 2.55
N PHE A 267 15.94 -2.14 1.72
CA PHE A 267 16.27 -3.55 1.46
C PHE A 267 16.86 -4.29 2.67
N GLN A 268 17.22 -3.59 3.75
CA GLN A 268 17.58 -4.21 5.03
C GLN A 268 16.35 -4.79 5.77
N MET A 269 15.13 -4.46 5.35
CA MET A 269 13.93 -5.12 5.86
C MET A 269 13.88 -6.58 5.42
N ASN A 270 13.47 -7.46 6.32
CA ASN A 270 13.35 -8.89 6.11
C ASN A 270 12.05 -9.31 5.38
N ALA A 271 11.49 -8.43 4.55
CA ALA A 271 10.33 -8.71 3.71
C ALA A 271 10.68 -9.71 2.59
N GLY A 272 9.70 -10.51 2.16
CA GLY A 272 9.87 -11.43 1.04
C GLY A 272 9.79 -10.75 -0.32
N TYR A 273 9.08 -9.63 -0.43
CA TYR A 273 8.96 -8.89 -1.68
C TYR A 273 8.72 -7.39 -1.47
N PHE A 274 9.01 -6.60 -2.51
CA PHE A 274 8.86 -5.15 -2.51
C PHE A 274 8.06 -4.70 -3.72
N LEU A 275 6.99 -3.92 -3.53
CA LEU A 275 6.21 -3.26 -4.58
C LEU A 275 6.72 -1.81 -4.70
N ILE A 276 7.48 -1.51 -5.75
CA ILE A 276 8.27 -0.27 -5.84
C ILE A 276 7.76 0.59 -7.00
N GLN A 277 7.40 1.85 -6.74
CA GLN A 277 7.05 2.82 -7.78
C GLN A 277 8.24 3.13 -8.71
N LEU A 278 8.03 2.97 -10.02
CA LEU A 278 9.06 3.16 -11.05
C LEU A 278 8.51 3.82 -12.33
N ALA A 279 7.26 3.57 -12.74
CA ALA A 279 6.71 4.02 -14.03
C ALA A 279 6.75 5.54 -14.17
N SER A 280 6.46 6.25 -13.07
CA SER A 280 6.51 7.70 -12.95
C SER A 280 7.88 8.29 -12.62
N GLU A 281 8.92 7.48 -12.35
CA GLU A 281 10.28 8.00 -12.17
C GLU A 281 10.82 8.56 -13.49
N ARG A 282 11.47 9.74 -13.41
CA ARG A 282 12.03 10.43 -14.58
C ARG A 282 13.20 9.65 -15.18
N ASP A 283 14.11 9.20 -14.32
CA ASP A 283 15.25 8.37 -14.70
C ASP A 283 15.22 7.05 -13.94
N LYS A 284 14.95 5.97 -14.68
CA LYS A 284 14.66 4.65 -14.11
C LYS A 284 15.91 3.80 -13.93
N ASP A 285 16.94 3.98 -14.76
CA ASP A 285 18.12 3.11 -14.73
C ASP A 285 18.93 3.21 -13.43
N PRO A 286 19.19 4.41 -12.86
CA PRO A 286 19.84 4.51 -11.56
C PRO A 286 19.04 3.88 -10.42
N VAL A 287 17.71 3.85 -10.55
CA VAL A 287 16.83 3.19 -9.59
C VAL A 287 16.89 1.67 -9.76
N TYR A 288 16.85 1.16 -10.99
CA TYR A 288 17.04 -0.26 -11.28
C TYR A 288 18.40 -0.80 -10.83
N GLU A 289 19.47 -0.05 -11.08
CA GLU A 289 20.83 -0.39 -10.62
C GLU A 289 20.88 -0.47 -9.10
N SER A 290 20.27 0.49 -8.41
CA SER A 290 20.18 0.51 -6.94
C SER A 290 19.40 -0.70 -6.40
N ILE A 291 18.27 -1.05 -7.03
CA ILE A 291 17.52 -2.26 -6.68
C ILE A 291 18.41 -3.51 -6.87
N GLY A 292 19.02 -3.67 -8.04
CA GLY A 292 19.88 -4.81 -8.34
C GLY A 292 21.05 -4.97 -7.37
N LYS A 293 21.63 -3.85 -6.92
CA LYS A 293 22.74 -3.81 -5.96
C LYS A 293 22.34 -4.16 -4.53
N HIS A 294 21.14 -3.78 -4.11
CA HIS A 294 20.72 -3.83 -2.71
C HIS A 294 19.72 -4.96 -2.39
N LEU A 295 19.03 -5.50 -3.41
CA LEU A 295 18.13 -6.64 -3.26
C LEU A 295 18.90 -7.88 -2.77
N ARG A 296 18.46 -8.45 -1.64
CA ARG A 296 19.21 -9.51 -0.95
C ARG A 296 18.84 -10.90 -1.47
N ASP A 297 19.88 -11.71 -1.71
CA ASP A 297 19.75 -13.15 -1.99
C ASP A 297 19.28 -13.93 -0.75
N ASP A 298 19.59 -13.41 0.44
CA ASP A 298 19.21 -14.01 1.72
C ASP A 298 18.85 -12.92 2.74
N ALA A 299 17.54 -12.79 2.99
CA ALA A 299 16.95 -12.00 4.05
C ALA A 299 16.50 -12.92 5.20
N ASN A 300 17.45 -13.62 5.84
CA ASN A 300 17.20 -14.61 6.89
C ASN A 300 16.35 -15.81 6.42
N GLY A 301 16.76 -16.50 5.36
CA GLY A 301 16.09 -17.66 4.77
C GLY A 301 15.10 -17.32 3.65
N VAL A 302 15.05 -16.06 3.18
CA VAL A 302 14.13 -15.62 2.12
C VAL A 302 14.89 -14.83 1.06
N ALA A 303 14.88 -15.30 -0.19
CA ALA A 303 15.35 -14.50 -1.31
C ALA A 303 14.32 -13.43 -1.64
N GLN A 304 14.75 -12.17 -1.72
CA GLN A 304 13.84 -11.04 -1.92
C GLN A 304 13.43 -10.90 -3.38
N MET A 305 12.17 -10.49 -3.58
CA MET A 305 11.60 -10.19 -4.90
C MET A 305 11.37 -8.69 -5.09
N ALA A 306 11.68 -8.15 -6.27
CA ALA A 306 11.40 -6.77 -6.65
C ALA A 306 10.26 -6.71 -7.67
N TYR A 307 9.10 -6.21 -7.25
CA TYR A 307 8.00 -5.93 -8.15
C TYR A 307 8.12 -4.48 -8.63
N ILE A 308 8.26 -4.34 -9.94
CA ILE A 308 8.50 -3.08 -10.62
C ILE A 308 7.18 -2.40 -10.94
N GLY A 309 7.03 -1.16 -10.51
CA GLY A 309 5.94 -0.27 -10.91
C GLY A 309 6.00 0.00 -12.41
N VAL A 310 5.02 -0.51 -13.14
CA VAL A 310 4.90 -0.41 -14.61
C VAL A 310 3.67 0.37 -15.06
N ILE A 311 2.83 0.76 -14.12
CA ILE A 311 1.63 1.57 -14.32
C ILE A 311 1.76 2.83 -13.46
N ASN A 312 1.46 3.99 -14.03
CA ASN A 312 1.32 5.25 -13.28
C ASN A 312 -0.17 5.55 -13.01
N PRO A 313 -0.66 5.38 -11.76
CA PRO A 313 -2.05 5.67 -11.41
C PRO A 313 -2.43 7.15 -11.45
N GLY A 314 -1.46 8.07 -11.28
CA GLY A 314 -1.72 9.51 -11.25
C GLY A 314 -1.89 10.15 -12.65
N ASN A 315 -1.68 9.37 -13.71
CA ASN A 315 -1.79 9.82 -15.09
C ASN A 315 -2.95 9.11 -15.81
N PRO A 316 -3.92 9.84 -16.39
CA PRO A 316 -5.05 9.24 -17.11
C PRO A 316 -4.65 8.51 -18.40
N ARG A 317 -3.45 8.75 -18.94
CA ARG A 317 -2.94 7.99 -20.10
C ARG A 317 -2.76 6.53 -19.72
N ILE A 318 -3.45 5.65 -20.42
CA ILE A 318 -3.31 4.20 -20.24
C ILE A 318 -2.02 3.74 -20.93
N GLU A 319 -1.10 3.13 -20.17
CA GLU A 319 0.08 2.47 -20.70
C GLU A 319 -0.32 1.22 -21.50
N SER A 320 0.35 0.95 -22.61
CA SER A 320 0.11 -0.28 -23.40
C SER A 320 0.80 -1.50 -22.78
N ALA A 321 0.35 -2.70 -23.14
CA ALA A 321 0.99 -3.94 -22.71
C ALA A 321 2.45 -4.04 -23.20
N GLU A 322 2.77 -3.50 -24.37
CA GLU A 322 4.14 -3.40 -24.89
C GLU A 322 5.02 -2.46 -24.05
N GLU A 323 4.48 -1.32 -23.61
CA GLU A 323 5.23 -0.40 -22.74
C GLU A 323 5.53 -1.07 -21.38
N VAL A 324 4.57 -1.81 -20.83
CA VAL A 324 4.77 -2.63 -19.63
C VAL A 324 5.84 -3.70 -19.86
N ARG A 325 5.74 -4.44 -20.97
CA ARG A 325 6.74 -5.46 -21.34
C ARG A 325 8.14 -4.85 -21.39
N ASP A 326 8.29 -3.75 -22.10
CA ASP A 326 9.58 -3.11 -22.33
C ASP A 326 10.18 -2.57 -21.03
N ALA A 327 9.35 -2.09 -20.10
CA ALA A 327 9.78 -1.69 -18.76
C ALA A 327 10.36 -2.87 -17.97
N LEU A 328 9.70 -4.04 -17.97
CA LEU A 328 10.17 -5.25 -17.29
C LEU A 328 11.45 -5.81 -17.94
N VAL A 329 11.51 -5.84 -19.27
CA VAL A 329 12.72 -6.24 -20.01
C VAL A 329 13.87 -5.30 -19.69
N ARG A 330 13.63 -3.98 -19.61
CA ARG A 330 14.66 -3.01 -19.23
C ARG A 330 15.15 -3.24 -17.79
N ALA A 331 14.25 -3.47 -16.84
CA ALA A 331 14.61 -3.79 -15.46
C ALA A 331 15.49 -5.06 -15.36
N SER A 332 15.25 -6.05 -16.23
CA SER A 332 16.03 -7.30 -16.27
C SER A 332 17.50 -7.13 -16.67
N ASN A 333 17.88 -5.97 -17.22
CA ASN A 333 19.29 -5.65 -17.46
C ASN A 333 20.07 -5.35 -16.17
N PHE A 334 19.37 -5.07 -15.06
CA PHE A 334 19.96 -4.67 -13.78
C PHE A 334 19.61 -5.62 -12.63
N ILE A 335 18.44 -6.25 -12.71
CA ILE A 335 17.88 -7.12 -11.66
C ILE A 335 17.75 -8.53 -12.25
N PRO A 336 18.13 -9.61 -11.55
CA PRO A 336 17.92 -10.97 -12.03
C PRO A 336 16.45 -11.20 -12.42
N LYS A 337 16.19 -11.73 -13.62
CA LYS A 337 14.84 -11.89 -14.16
C LYS A 337 13.96 -12.82 -13.32
N GLU A 338 14.57 -13.76 -12.60
CA GLU A 338 13.92 -14.65 -11.62
C GLU A 338 13.52 -13.93 -10.33
N ARG A 339 13.92 -12.67 -10.14
CA ARG A 339 13.58 -11.82 -8.99
C ARG A 339 12.72 -10.61 -9.34
N ILE A 340 12.24 -10.51 -10.57
CA ILE A 340 11.36 -9.44 -11.04
C ILE A 340 9.90 -9.88 -10.96
N GLY A 341 9.04 -8.98 -10.49
CA GLY A 341 7.59 -8.99 -10.67
C GLY A 341 7.10 -7.66 -11.24
N ALA A 342 5.80 -7.57 -11.53
CA ALA A 342 5.13 -6.37 -12.03
C ALA A 342 4.08 -5.87 -11.03
N THR A 343 4.02 -4.56 -10.81
CA THR A 343 3.04 -3.91 -9.95
C THR A 343 2.66 -2.54 -10.52
N ASP A 344 1.69 -1.89 -9.89
CA ASP A 344 1.39 -0.49 -10.09
C ASP A 344 2.33 0.38 -9.23
N ASP A 345 2.54 1.65 -9.62
CA ASP A 345 3.37 2.59 -8.84
C ASP A 345 2.80 2.89 -7.45
N CYS A 346 1.48 2.86 -7.31
CA CYS A 346 0.76 3.10 -6.07
C CYS A 346 -0.60 2.42 -6.19
N GLY A 347 -1.36 2.35 -5.10
CA GLY A 347 -2.80 2.16 -5.21
C GLY A 347 -3.43 3.30 -6.02
N PHE A 348 -4.49 3.03 -6.75
CA PHE A 348 -5.14 4.03 -7.60
C PHE A 348 -5.88 5.08 -6.80
N SER A 349 -6.26 4.83 -5.54
CA SER A 349 -6.95 5.82 -4.70
C SER A 349 -6.92 5.43 -3.22
N PRO A 350 -5.96 5.91 -2.42
CA PRO A 350 -5.78 5.43 -1.05
C PRO A 350 -6.77 6.01 -0.02
N PHE A 351 -7.67 6.91 -0.44
CA PHE A 351 -8.64 7.58 0.42
C PHE A 351 -10.06 7.45 -0.13
N SER A 352 -11.08 7.44 0.75
CA SER A 352 -12.48 7.33 0.35
C SER A 352 -13.03 8.57 -0.35
N ILE A 353 -12.44 9.74 -0.10
CA ILE A 353 -12.81 11.00 -0.74
C ILE A 353 -11.59 11.51 -1.52
N ASP A 354 -11.50 11.04 -2.76
CA ASP A 354 -10.42 11.33 -3.70
C ASP A 354 -11.03 11.70 -5.05
N GLU A 355 -10.96 12.98 -5.39
CA GLU A 355 -11.72 13.62 -6.48
C GLU A 355 -11.17 13.30 -7.88
N LYS A 356 -9.92 12.81 -7.97
CA LYS A 356 -9.25 12.49 -9.25
C LYS A 356 -9.30 13.61 -10.30
N PRO A 357 -8.77 14.80 -9.97
CA PRO A 357 -8.89 15.99 -10.83
C PRO A 357 -8.29 15.80 -12.23
N ASN A 358 -7.22 15.01 -12.37
CA ASN A 358 -6.60 14.76 -13.69
C ASN A 358 -7.44 13.83 -14.56
N HIS A 359 -8.37 13.08 -13.96
CA HIS A 359 -9.26 12.13 -14.65
C HIS A 359 -10.66 12.71 -14.87
N GLY A 360 -11.00 13.85 -14.25
CA GLY A 360 -12.30 14.51 -14.37
C GLY A 360 -13.42 13.91 -13.52
N SER A 361 -13.32 12.63 -13.14
CA SER A 361 -14.19 12.00 -12.13
C SER A 361 -13.55 10.75 -11.55
N PRO A 362 -13.92 10.33 -10.33
CA PRO A 362 -13.46 9.06 -9.77
C PRO A 362 -14.03 7.85 -10.53
N ASP A 363 -15.20 7.96 -11.17
CA ASP A 363 -15.79 6.87 -11.98
C ASP A 363 -14.98 6.64 -13.26
N TYR A 364 -14.60 7.70 -13.98
CA TYR A 364 -13.72 7.56 -15.14
C TYR A 364 -12.31 7.08 -14.74
N ALA A 365 -11.77 7.58 -13.62
CA ALA A 365 -10.50 7.09 -13.08
C ALA A 365 -10.56 5.60 -12.77
N ARG A 366 -11.71 5.11 -12.29
CA ARG A 366 -11.95 3.69 -12.04
C ARG A 366 -11.93 2.88 -13.34
N ASP A 367 -12.57 3.35 -14.40
CA ASP A 367 -12.52 2.70 -15.72
C ASP A 367 -11.10 2.63 -16.28
N VAL A 368 -10.34 3.71 -16.15
CA VAL A 368 -8.92 3.77 -16.53
C VAL A 368 -8.09 2.78 -15.71
N ALA A 369 -8.36 2.62 -14.42
CA ALA A 369 -7.63 1.70 -13.55
C ALA A 369 -7.72 0.25 -14.05
N PHE A 370 -8.92 -0.25 -14.39
CA PHE A 370 -9.06 -1.63 -14.87
C PHE A 370 -8.42 -1.86 -16.25
N GLN A 371 -8.41 -0.85 -17.12
CA GLN A 371 -7.69 -0.93 -18.40
C GLN A 371 -6.17 -1.01 -18.18
N LYS A 372 -5.63 -0.20 -17.27
CA LYS A 372 -4.22 -0.25 -16.87
C LYS A 372 -3.85 -1.59 -16.24
N ILE A 373 -4.69 -2.15 -15.37
CA ILE A 373 -4.48 -3.48 -14.77
C ILE A 373 -4.46 -4.57 -15.85
N THR A 374 -5.40 -4.52 -16.81
CA THR A 374 -5.43 -5.45 -17.96
C THR A 374 -4.10 -5.41 -18.73
N ASN A 375 -3.61 -4.20 -19.04
CA ASN A 375 -2.35 -4.04 -19.76
C ASN A 375 -1.13 -4.47 -18.93
N ARG A 376 -1.17 -4.29 -17.60
CA ARG A 376 -0.13 -4.80 -16.69
C ARG A 376 -0.02 -6.33 -16.74
N VAL A 377 -1.15 -7.03 -16.69
CA VAL A 377 -1.20 -8.51 -16.74
C VAL A 377 -0.71 -9.02 -18.10
N GLN A 378 -1.19 -8.44 -19.19
CA GLN A 378 -0.79 -8.82 -20.55
C GLN A 378 0.71 -8.53 -20.78
N GLY A 379 1.17 -7.34 -20.39
CA GLY A 379 2.58 -6.95 -20.54
C GLY A 379 3.54 -7.82 -19.71
N ALA A 380 3.13 -8.25 -18.51
CA ALA A 380 3.90 -9.21 -17.71
C ALA A 380 4.08 -10.56 -18.44
N THR A 381 3.01 -11.06 -19.06
CA THR A 381 3.05 -12.29 -19.89
C THR A 381 3.99 -12.12 -21.08
N MET A 382 3.88 -11.01 -21.81
CA MET A 382 4.75 -10.71 -22.95
C MET A 382 6.22 -10.58 -22.53
N ALA A 383 6.50 -10.03 -21.35
CA ALA A 383 7.87 -9.93 -20.83
C ALA A 383 8.40 -11.30 -20.43
N ALA A 384 7.57 -12.16 -19.85
CA ALA A 384 7.94 -13.52 -19.50
C ALA A 384 8.38 -14.33 -20.72
N GLU A 385 7.59 -14.29 -21.80
CA GLU A 385 7.91 -14.91 -23.08
C GLU A 385 9.23 -14.36 -23.66
N LYS A 386 9.41 -13.04 -23.63
CA LYS A 386 10.59 -12.37 -24.17
C LYS A 386 11.88 -12.73 -23.41
N LEU A 387 11.78 -12.91 -22.09
CA LEU A 387 12.90 -13.21 -21.20
C LEU A 387 13.12 -14.72 -21.01
N GLY A 388 12.22 -15.56 -21.52
CA GLY A 388 12.25 -17.01 -21.35
C GLY A 388 12.14 -17.41 -19.88
N VAL A 389 11.19 -16.81 -19.15
CA VAL A 389 10.82 -17.19 -17.78
C VAL A 389 9.38 -17.69 -17.76
N SER A 390 9.12 -18.72 -16.96
CA SER A 390 7.82 -19.39 -16.85
C SER A 390 7.48 -19.66 -15.39
#